data_AF-A0A9D8MVH1-F1
#
_entry.id   AF-A0A9D8MVH1-F1
#
_cell.length_a   1.000
_cell.length_b   1.000
_cell.length_c   1.000
_cell.angle_alpha   90.00
_cell.angle_beta   90.00
_cell.angle_gamma   90.00
#
_symmetry.space_group_name_H-M   'P 1'
#
loop_
_entity.id
_entity.type
_entity.pdbx_description
1 polymer ?
#
loop_
_entity_poly.entity_id
_entity_poly.type
_entity_poly.pdbx_seq_one_letter_code
_entity_poly.pdbx_strand_id
1 'polypeptide(L)'
;MWGKTWGMTEGSIVCCGLIAVGLLLQQLIGPIRWDMMAWPMNVLVLVVLLFGILMMHLCRRKVRLFRWMGTLQAGIPAMVACAMLTLLMGVTRQVPSGHQPTEPIGITSMLSFWPFVLSYLWLIILVGMVCLTRLRLPIWPNIPFLLNHFGLFLALVTGTLGNADMQRLRMIVQEGKTEWRAVDAQNRLYELPMTIELHDFSIEYHDNSTEPRSFASDVTVHTKGGLTVRDTILVNKPLAVNGWKIYQYSYDETMGNESNISVFELVHDPWLPYVYLGIFMMLAGAISMFIRNPSKENTRRNGKLD
;
A
#
# COMPACT_ATOMS: atom_id res chain seq x y z
N MET A 1 13.99 42.27 -9.95
CA MET A 1 12.89 41.31 -10.21
C MET A 1 13.23 39.83 -9.93
N TRP A 2 14.46 39.47 -9.53
CA TRP A 2 14.89 38.06 -9.35
C TRP A 2 15.00 37.59 -7.87
N GLY A 3 14.16 38.18 -7.01
CA GLY A 3 14.12 37.90 -5.57
C GLY A 3 12.95 37.02 -5.11
N LYS A 4 12.12 36.51 -6.03
CA LYS A 4 10.92 35.75 -5.63
C LYS A 4 11.34 34.38 -5.09
N THR A 5 11.13 34.17 -3.80
CA THR A 5 11.26 32.86 -3.15
C THR A 5 10.11 31.99 -3.60
N TRP A 6 10.40 30.72 -3.93
CA TRP A 6 9.38 29.73 -4.22
C TRP A 6 8.41 29.64 -3.04
N GLY A 7 7.13 29.80 -3.31
CA GLY A 7 6.06 29.85 -2.33
C GLY A 7 5.00 28.78 -2.57
N MET A 8 3.83 28.97 -1.96
CA MET A 8 2.71 28.04 -2.11
C MET A 8 2.08 28.11 -3.51
N THR A 9 2.11 29.29 -4.14
CA THR A 9 1.67 29.49 -5.53
C THR A 9 2.44 28.63 -6.51
N GLU A 10 3.76 28.59 -6.37
CA GLU A 10 4.64 27.75 -7.19
C GLU A 10 4.36 26.27 -6.92
N GLY A 11 4.04 25.90 -5.68
CA GLY A 11 3.61 24.55 -5.32
C GLY A 11 2.33 24.12 -6.03
N SER A 12 1.31 24.97 -6.05
CA SER A 12 0.07 24.71 -6.78
C SER A 12 0.32 24.61 -8.29
N ILE A 13 1.15 25.48 -8.86
CA ILE A 13 1.52 25.43 -10.28
C ILE A 13 2.22 24.11 -10.63
N VAL A 14 3.16 23.65 -9.79
CA VAL A 14 3.84 22.35 -9.98
C VAL A 14 2.82 21.21 -9.98
N CYS A 15 1.89 21.19 -9.03
CA CYS A 15 0.88 20.13 -8.97
C CYS A 15 -0.06 20.13 -10.18
N CYS A 16 -0.56 21.30 -10.59
CA CYS A 16 -1.36 21.44 -11.81
C CYS A 16 -0.58 21.00 -13.05
N GLY A 17 0.71 21.36 -13.13
CA GLY A 17 1.61 20.95 -14.19
C GLY A 17 1.80 19.43 -14.24
N LEU A 18 2.01 18.77 -13.09
CA LEU A 18 2.12 17.32 -13.01
C LEU A 18 0.84 16.61 -13.44
N ILE A 19 -0.33 17.14 -13.06
CA ILE A 19 -1.62 16.60 -13.51
C ILE A 19 -1.77 16.76 -15.02
N ALA A 20 -1.45 17.93 -15.58
CA ALA A 20 -1.54 18.18 -17.02
C ALA A 20 -0.58 17.29 -17.82
N VAL A 21 0.67 17.16 -17.37
CA VAL A 21 1.66 16.23 -17.96
C VAL A 21 1.19 14.79 -17.85
N GLY A 22 0.64 14.40 -16.70
CA GLY A 22 0.08 13.07 -16.51
C GLY A 22 -1.07 12.79 -17.48
N LEU A 23 -1.98 13.74 -17.67
CA LEU A 23 -3.08 13.60 -18.63
C LEU A 23 -2.55 13.46 -20.06
N LEU A 24 -1.51 14.22 -20.42
CA LEU A 24 -0.87 14.10 -21.73
C LEU A 24 -0.25 12.70 -21.91
N LEU A 25 0.51 12.21 -20.92
CA LEU A 25 1.09 10.86 -20.96
C LEU A 25 0.01 9.77 -21.06
N GLN A 26 -1.09 9.92 -20.34
CA GLN A 26 -2.23 9.02 -20.41
C GLN A 26 -2.82 8.93 -21.81
N GLN A 27 -2.94 10.06 -22.52
CA GLN A 27 -3.46 10.08 -23.90
C GLN A 27 -2.44 9.54 -24.92
N LEU A 28 -1.14 9.78 -24.70
CA LEU A 28 -0.11 9.41 -25.67
C LEU A 28 0.35 7.94 -25.56
N ILE A 29 0.48 7.43 -24.33
CA ILE A 29 1.11 6.13 -24.05
C ILE A 29 0.11 5.14 -23.42
N GLY A 30 -1.01 5.65 -22.88
CA GLY A 30 -1.99 4.83 -22.17
C GLY A 30 -1.64 4.60 -20.69
N PRO A 31 -2.40 3.73 -20.00
CA PRO A 31 -2.23 3.47 -18.57
C PRO A 31 -0.92 2.74 -18.24
N ILE A 32 -0.44 2.93 -17.01
CA ILE A 32 0.78 2.28 -16.52
C ILE A 32 0.56 0.77 -16.36
N ARG A 33 1.48 0.00 -16.92
CA ARG A 33 1.57 -1.46 -16.83
C ARG A 33 2.44 -1.89 -15.65
N TRP A 34 1.81 -2.17 -14.51
CA TRP A 34 2.51 -2.53 -13.27
C TRP A 34 3.23 -3.88 -13.31
N ASP A 35 2.80 -4.79 -14.18
CA ASP A 35 3.45 -6.09 -14.43
C ASP A 35 4.92 -5.94 -14.86
N MET A 36 5.25 -4.86 -15.58
CA MET A 36 6.64 -4.56 -15.97
C MET A 36 7.52 -4.11 -14.80
N MET A 37 6.90 -3.68 -13.70
CA MET A 37 7.60 -3.17 -12.52
C MET A 37 7.79 -4.25 -11.44
N ALA A 38 7.34 -5.48 -11.68
CA ALA A 38 7.58 -6.60 -10.77
C ALA A 38 9.09 -6.89 -10.61
N TRP A 39 9.44 -7.69 -9.62
CA TRP A 39 10.80 -8.13 -9.35
C TRP A 39 11.55 -8.55 -10.63
N PRO A 40 12.78 -8.06 -10.88
CA PRO A 40 13.60 -7.21 -10.02
C PRO A 40 13.46 -5.68 -10.27
N MET A 41 12.56 -5.27 -11.17
CA MET A 41 12.49 -3.89 -11.66
C MET A 41 12.08 -2.90 -10.59
N ASN A 42 11.15 -3.25 -9.70
CA ASN A 42 10.77 -2.43 -8.55
C ASN A 42 11.95 -2.05 -7.65
N VAL A 43 12.89 -2.97 -7.40
CA VAL A 43 14.09 -2.69 -6.60
C VAL A 43 15.01 -1.73 -7.34
N LEU A 44 15.17 -1.89 -8.65
CA LEU A 44 15.95 -0.94 -9.45
C LEU A 44 15.32 0.47 -9.39
N VAL A 45 14.00 0.57 -9.55
CA VAL A 45 13.25 1.83 -9.42
C VAL A 45 13.43 2.44 -8.03
N LEU A 46 13.37 1.62 -6.96
CA LEU A 46 13.61 2.06 -5.59
C LEU A 46 15.01 2.64 -5.41
N VAL A 47 16.04 1.96 -5.91
CA VAL A 47 17.43 2.43 -5.83
C VAL A 47 17.60 3.76 -6.56
N VAL A 48 17.06 3.88 -7.77
CA VAL A 48 17.09 5.13 -8.55
C VAL A 48 16.37 6.26 -7.80
N LEU A 49 15.20 5.99 -7.22
CA LEU A 49 14.44 6.96 -6.44
C LEU A 49 15.23 7.44 -5.21
N LEU A 50 15.79 6.51 -4.42
CA LEU A 50 16.57 6.84 -3.24
C LEU A 50 17.84 7.62 -3.58
N PHE A 51 18.55 7.22 -4.65
CA PHE A 51 19.70 7.94 -5.15
C PHE A 51 19.32 9.36 -5.60
N GLY A 52 18.23 9.50 -6.35
CA GLY A 52 17.71 10.81 -6.78
C GLY A 52 17.40 11.73 -5.60
N ILE A 53 16.68 11.23 -4.58
CA ILE A 53 16.36 11.99 -3.36
C ILE A 53 17.64 12.40 -2.61
N LEU A 54 18.61 11.49 -2.48
CA LEU A 54 19.89 11.80 -1.86
C LEU A 54 20.64 12.89 -2.63
N MET A 55 20.72 12.79 -3.96
CA MET A 55 21.38 13.80 -4.80
C MET A 55 20.70 15.16 -4.68
N MET A 56 19.37 15.22 -4.76
CA MET A 56 18.60 16.45 -4.54
C MET A 56 18.90 17.05 -3.16
N HIS A 57 18.98 16.22 -2.12
CA HIS A 57 19.31 16.65 -0.77
C HIS A 57 20.73 17.22 -0.64
N LEU A 58 21.73 16.58 -1.26
CA LEU A 58 23.11 17.07 -1.27
C LEU A 58 23.25 18.39 -2.03
N CYS A 59 22.54 18.53 -3.15
CA CYS A 59 22.53 19.73 -3.98
C CYS A 59 21.63 20.86 -3.44
N ARG A 60 20.87 20.65 -2.35
CA ARG A 60 19.88 21.62 -1.82
C ARG A 60 20.44 22.99 -1.43
N ARG A 61 21.73 23.06 -1.10
CA ARG A 61 22.38 24.34 -0.81
C ARG A 61 22.63 25.15 -2.08
N LYS A 62 22.88 24.47 -3.21
CA LYS A 62 23.18 25.08 -4.51
C LYS A 62 21.92 25.39 -5.32
N VAL A 63 20.90 24.53 -5.25
CA VAL A 63 19.68 24.64 -6.06
C VAL A 63 18.50 25.11 -5.22
N ARG A 64 17.88 26.24 -5.61
CA ARG A 64 16.73 26.84 -4.88
C ARG A 64 15.52 25.91 -4.84
N LEU A 65 15.21 25.24 -5.95
CA LEU A 65 14.12 24.25 -6.05
C LEU A 65 14.26 23.14 -4.99
N PHE A 66 15.42 22.50 -4.92
CA PHE A 66 15.66 21.41 -3.96
C PHE A 66 15.62 21.88 -2.51
N ARG A 67 15.99 23.13 -2.24
CA ARG A 67 15.81 23.74 -0.92
C ARG A 67 14.33 23.90 -0.56
N TRP A 68 13.54 24.38 -1.52
CA TRP A 68 12.11 24.62 -1.35
C TRP A 68 11.29 23.32 -1.22
N MET A 69 11.70 22.23 -1.87
CA MET A 69 11.07 20.91 -1.74
C MET A 69 11.03 20.37 -0.30
N GLY A 70 11.92 20.84 0.58
CA GLY A 70 11.90 20.48 2.01
C GLY A 70 10.97 21.34 2.88
N THR A 71 10.12 22.17 2.28
CA THR A 71 9.28 23.16 2.99
C THR A 71 7.79 22.82 2.93
N LEU A 72 7.01 23.37 3.88
CA LEU A 72 5.55 23.24 3.89
C LEU A 72 4.89 23.83 2.64
N GLN A 73 5.52 24.82 2.00
CA GLN A 73 5.00 25.47 0.79
C GLN A 73 4.97 24.52 -0.42
N ALA A 74 5.88 23.54 -0.48
CA ALA A 74 5.84 22.46 -1.47
C ALA A 74 4.90 21.32 -1.02
N GLY A 75 4.91 21.00 0.28
CA GLY A 75 4.16 19.88 0.85
C GLY A 75 2.64 20.05 0.82
N ILE A 76 2.12 21.21 1.25
CA ILE A 76 0.66 21.42 1.36
C ILE A 76 -0.05 21.28 0.00
N PRO A 77 0.40 21.93 -1.10
CA PRO A 77 -0.23 21.74 -2.40
C PRO A 77 -0.18 20.30 -2.90
N ALA A 78 0.94 19.59 -2.67
CA ALA A 78 1.08 18.18 -3.05
C ALA A 78 0.10 17.28 -2.28
N MET A 79 -0.06 17.52 -0.97
CA MET A 79 -1.03 16.80 -0.14
C MET A 79 -2.47 17.06 -0.59
N VAL A 80 -2.82 18.32 -0.89
CA VAL A 80 -4.16 18.68 -1.40
C VAL A 80 -4.43 18.00 -2.75
N ALA A 81 -3.47 18.06 -3.68
CA ALA A 81 -3.60 17.39 -4.98
C ALA A 81 -3.76 15.87 -4.85
N CYS A 82 -2.94 15.22 -4.02
CA CYS A 82 -3.06 13.80 -3.76
C CYS A 82 -4.39 13.45 -3.09
N ALA A 83 -4.85 14.25 -2.12
CA ALA A 83 -6.13 14.04 -1.44
C ALA A 83 -7.31 14.18 -2.40
N MET A 84 -7.29 15.17 -3.30
CA MET A 84 -8.32 15.34 -4.33
C MET A 84 -8.37 14.16 -5.29
N LEU A 85 -7.22 13.68 -5.78
CA LEU A 85 -7.16 12.51 -6.66
C LEU A 85 -7.56 11.22 -5.92
N THR A 86 -7.22 11.09 -4.63
CA THR A 86 -7.65 9.96 -3.79
C THR A 86 -9.16 10.00 -3.55
N LEU A 87 -9.74 11.19 -3.34
CA LEU A 87 -11.19 11.35 -3.25
C LEU A 87 -11.87 10.92 -4.56
N LEU A 88 -11.32 11.32 -5.70
CA LEU A 88 -11.81 10.90 -7.01
C LEU A 88 -11.77 9.37 -7.14
N MET A 89 -10.68 8.72 -6.71
CA MET A 89 -10.57 7.26 -6.65
C MET A 89 -11.66 6.63 -5.78
N GLY A 90 -12.00 7.25 -4.63
CA GLY A 90 -13.02 6.74 -3.72
C GLY A 90 -14.46 6.93 -4.20
N VAL A 91 -14.75 7.98 -4.97
CA VAL A 91 -16.10 8.28 -5.50
C VAL A 91 -16.36 7.56 -6.83
N THR A 92 -15.31 7.14 -7.54
CA THR A 92 -15.44 6.44 -8.82
C THR A 92 -15.37 4.94 -8.63
N ARG A 93 -16.23 4.20 -9.34
CA ARG A 93 -16.22 2.73 -9.32
C ARG A 93 -14.94 2.21 -9.96
N GLN A 94 -14.00 1.76 -9.14
CA GLN A 94 -12.72 1.23 -9.61
C GLN A 94 -12.91 -0.16 -10.24
N VAL A 95 -12.21 -0.43 -11.35
CA VAL A 95 -12.17 -1.76 -11.95
C VAL A 95 -11.25 -2.68 -11.15
N PRO A 96 -11.52 -4.00 -11.13
CA PRO A 96 -10.61 -4.96 -10.52
C PRO A 96 -9.20 -4.90 -11.12
N SER A 97 -8.20 -5.23 -10.31
CA SER A 97 -6.80 -5.21 -10.74
C SER A 97 -6.58 -6.08 -11.99
N GLY A 98 -5.83 -5.53 -12.95
CA GLY A 98 -5.51 -6.18 -14.22
C GLY A 98 -6.63 -6.20 -15.27
N HIS A 99 -7.74 -5.49 -15.02
CA HIS A 99 -8.72 -5.17 -16.06
C HIS A 99 -8.41 -3.81 -16.69
N GLN A 100 -8.79 -3.62 -17.95
CA GLN A 100 -8.65 -2.31 -18.61
C GLN A 100 -9.68 -1.32 -18.05
N PRO A 101 -9.36 0.00 -18.07
CA PRO A 101 -10.33 1.02 -17.72
C PRO A 101 -11.58 0.93 -18.61
N THR A 102 -12.75 1.22 -18.06
CA THR A 102 -14.00 1.22 -18.82
C THR A 102 -14.10 2.38 -19.81
N GLU A 103 -13.38 3.46 -19.54
CA GLU A 103 -13.39 4.70 -20.30
C GLU A 103 -11.98 5.10 -20.72
N PRO A 104 -11.82 5.84 -21.85
CA PRO A 104 -10.51 6.16 -22.42
C PRO A 104 -9.60 6.99 -21.50
N ILE A 105 -10.17 7.75 -20.55
CA ILE A 105 -9.41 8.65 -19.68
C ILE A 105 -8.65 7.87 -18.59
N GLY A 106 -9.19 6.75 -18.11
CA GLY A 106 -8.51 5.90 -17.10
C GLY A 106 -8.81 6.22 -15.64
N ILE A 107 -9.86 6.99 -15.33
CA ILE A 107 -10.28 7.35 -13.96
C ILE A 107 -10.83 6.14 -13.20
N THR A 108 -11.36 5.13 -13.87
CA THR A 108 -11.79 3.86 -13.24
C THR A 108 -10.61 2.96 -12.88
N SER A 109 -9.38 3.30 -13.27
CA SER A 109 -8.14 2.60 -12.92
C SER A 109 -7.11 3.56 -12.34
N MET A 110 -7.44 4.24 -11.23
CA MET A 110 -6.62 5.34 -10.69
C MET A 110 -5.18 4.93 -10.36
N LEU A 111 -4.95 3.68 -9.95
CA LEU A 111 -3.61 3.18 -9.65
C LEU A 111 -2.70 3.12 -10.90
N SER A 112 -3.27 3.02 -12.10
CA SER A 112 -2.53 3.05 -13.38
C SER A 112 -2.66 4.40 -14.10
N PHE A 113 -3.33 5.38 -13.49
CA PHE A 113 -3.59 6.69 -14.06
C PHE A 113 -2.41 7.64 -13.84
N TRP A 114 -1.78 8.14 -14.91
CA TRP A 114 -0.56 8.94 -14.83
C TRP A 114 -0.63 10.17 -13.91
N PRO A 115 -1.69 11.00 -13.90
CA PRO A 115 -1.81 12.12 -12.96
C PRO A 115 -1.75 11.69 -11.49
N PHE A 116 -2.35 10.55 -11.16
CA PHE A 116 -2.31 9.97 -9.82
C PHE A 116 -0.88 9.56 -9.46
N VAL A 117 -0.23 8.78 -10.34
CA VAL A 117 1.12 8.26 -10.10
C VAL A 117 2.18 9.37 -10.02
N LEU A 118 2.13 10.38 -10.90
CA LEU A 118 3.06 11.51 -10.83
C LEU A 118 2.86 12.36 -9.57
N SER A 119 1.61 12.58 -9.14
CA SER A 119 1.32 13.31 -7.90
C SER A 119 1.83 12.56 -6.68
N TYR A 120 1.65 11.24 -6.65
CA TYR A 120 2.12 10.38 -5.58
C TYR A 120 3.65 10.28 -5.53
N LEU A 121 4.29 10.13 -6.69
CA LEU A 121 5.76 10.16 -6.83
C LEU A 121 6.33 11.49 -6.32
N TRP A 122 5.69 12.60 -6.68
CA TRP A 122 6.06 13.92 -6.17
C TRP A 122 5.95 14.00 -4.64
N LEU A 123 4.85 13.53 -4.05
CA LEU A 123 4.68 13.47 -2.60
C LEU A 123 5.78 12.63 -1.92
N ILE A 124 6.09 11.44 -2.46
CA ILE A 124 7.16 10.56 -1.96
C ILE A 124 8.50 11.29 -1.96
N ILE A 125 8.84 11.98 -3.05
CA ILE A 125 10.07 12.76 -3.16
C ILE A 125 10.12 13.88 -2.10
N LEU A 126 9.02 14.61 -1.90
CA LEU A 126 8.94 15.68 -0.89
C LEU A 126 9.12 15.13 0.53
N VAL A 127 8.43 14.04 0.88
CA VAL A 127 8.55 13.41 2.21
C VAL A 127 9.97 12.89 2.41
N GLY A 128 10.59 12.28 1.40
CA GLY A 128 11.99 11.84 1.46
C GLY A 128 12.97 13.00 1.69
N MET A 129 12.78 14.13 0.99
CA MET A 129 13.58 15.35 1.18
C MET A 129 13.44 15.93 2.60
N VAL A 130 12.23 15.91 3.15
CA VAL A 130 11.94 16.34 4.52
C VAL A 130 12.62 15.44 5.55
N CYS A 131 12.55 14.11 5.37
CA CYS A 131 13.22 13.14 6.24
C CYS A 131 14.74 13.40 6.30
N LEU A 132 15.41 13.49 5.14
CA LEU A 132 16.84 13.76 5.08
C LEU A 132 17.21 15.12 5.68
N THR A 133 16.38 16.16 5.48
CA THR A 133 16.64 17.50 6.03
C THR A 133 16.64 17.54 7.55
N ARG A 134 15.85 16.67 8.17
CA ARG A 134 15.65 16.56 9.63
C ARG A 134 16.53 15.50 10.27
N LEU A 135 17.26 14.72 9.49
CA LEU A 135 18.27 13.76 9.94
C LEU A 135 19.58 14.47 10.37
N ARG A 136 19.48 15.39 11.34
CA ARG A 136 20.64 16.08 11.94
C ARG A 136 20.80 15.66 13.39
N LEU A 137 22.05 15.58 13.84
CA LEU A 137 22.37 15.35 15.25
C LEU A 137 22.25 16.66 16.07
N PRO A 138 21.68 16.63 17.28
CA PRO A 138 21.11 15.46 17.96
C PRO A 138 19.72 15.06 17.41
N ILE A 139 19.52 13.77 17.15
CA ILE A 139 18.29 13.24 16.55
C ILE A 139 17.11 13.16 17.53
N TRP A 140 17.42 13.06 18.84
CA TRP A 140 16.45 12.78 19.91
C TRP A 140 15.24 13.72 19.97
N PRO A 141 15.37 15.05 19.79
CA PRO A 141 14.20 15.93 19.77
C PRO A 141 13.28 15.68 18.58
N ASN A 142 13.84 15.19 17.47
CA ASN A 142 13.14 14.98 16.21
C ASN A 142 12.56 13.57 16.04
N ILE A 143 12.74 12.65 17.01
CA ILE A 143 12.23 11.26 16.90
C ILE A 143 10.74 11.21 16.51
N PRO A 144 9.82 11.94 17.17
CA PRO A 144 8.40 11.88 16.80
C PRO A 144 8.15 12.32 15.36
N PHE A 145 8.85 13.37 14.94
CA PHE A 145 8.78 13.90 13.57
C PHE A 145 9.29 12.87 12.56
N LEU A 146 10.46 12.28 12.82
CA LEU A 146 11.11 11.34 11.93
C LEU A 146 10.33 10.03 11.84
N LEU A 147 9.81 9.49 12.95
CA LEU A 147 8.97 8.30 12.94
C LEU A 147 7.72 8.48 12.07
N ASN A 148 7.04 9.63 12.17
CA ASN A 148 5.88 9.92 11.34
C ASN A 148 6.23 10.08 9.86
N HIS A 149 7.24 10.88 9.53
CA HIS A 149 7.53 11.17 8.12
C HIS A 149 8.26 10.01 7.43
N PHE A 150 9.19 9.34 8.12
CA PHE A 150 9.86 8.17 7.57
C PHE A 150 8.92 6.97 7.53
N GLY A 151 8.05 6.79 8.52
CA GLY A 151 7.01 5.78 8.49
C GLY A 151 6.05 5.95 7.30
N LEU A 152 5.62 7.20 7.05
CA LEU A 152 4.85 7.55 5.85
C LEU A 152 5.64 7.27 4.57
N PHE A 153 6.90 7.75 4.47
CA PHE A 153 7.75 7.51 3.31
C PHE A 153 7.88 6.01 2.99
N LEU A 154 8.16 5.20 4.02
CA LEU A 154 8.30 3.76 3.89
C LEU A 154 6.99 3.13 3.39
N ALA A 155 5.87 3.43 4.05
CA ALA A 155 4.56 2.87 3.68
C ALA A 155 4.14 3.24 2.24
N LEU A 156 4.34 4.50 1.83
CA LEU A 156 4.03 4.95 0.47
C LEU A 156 4.89 4.22 -0.57
N VAL A 157 6.21 4.17 -0.36
CA VAL A 157 7.16 3.56 -1.30
C VAL A 157 6.92 2.06 -1.43
N THR A 158 6.82 1.34 -0.32
CA THR A 158 6.66 -0.12 -0.34
C THR A 158 5.26 -0.53 -0.76
N GLY A 159 4.23 0.25 -0.46
CA GLY A 159 2.88 0.01 -0.96
C GLY A 159 2.79 0.20 -2.48
N THR A 160 3.40 1.25 -3.05
CA THR A 160 3.39 1.49 -4.49
C THR A 160 4.22 0.46 -5.26
N LEU A 161 5.47 0.22 -4.84
CA LEU A 161 6.37 -0.68 -5.57
C LEU A 161 6.08 -2.15 -5.30
N GLY A 162 5.54 -2.48 -4.12
CA GLY A 162 5.17 -3.84 -3.75
C GLY A 162 3.91 -4.34 -4.44
N ASN A 163 3.01 -3.45 -4.88
CA ASN A 163 1.81 -3.83 -5.62
C ASN A 163 2.11 -4.63 -6.90
N ALA A 164 3.28 -4.40 -7.52
CA ALA A 164 3.70 -5.15 -8.70
C ALA A 164 4.10 -6.61 -8.40
N ASP A 165 4.52 -6.90 -7.17
CA ASP A 165 4.91 -8.25 -6.72
C ASP A 165 3.77 -9.00 -6.01
N MET A 166 2.68 -8.30 -5.69
CA MET A 166 1.54 -8.90 -5.03
C MET A 166 0.83 -9.86 -5.98
N GLN A 167 0.70 -11.11 -5.54
CA GLN A 167 -0.08 -12.13 -6.25
C GLN A 167 -1.41 -12.33 -5.54
N ARG A 168 -2.49 -12.38 -6.33
CA ARG A 168 -3.85 -12.68 -5.87
C ARG A 168 -4.43 -13.74 -6.79
N LEU A 169 -4.61 -14.93 -6.25
CA LEU A 169 -5.06 -16.12 -6.99
C LEU A 169 -6.33 -16.67 -6.36
N ARG A 170 -7.16 -17.32 -7.16
CA ARG A 170 -8.37 -18.03 -6.73
C ARG A 170 -8.17 -19.52 -6.92
N MET A 171 -8.42 -20.29 -5.88
CA MET A 171 -8.42 -21.75 -5.92
C MET A 171 -9.81 -22.24 -5.58
N ILE A 172 -10.30 -23.20 -6.35
CA ILE A 172 -11.58 -23.87 -6.10
C ILE A 172 -11.23 -25.27 -5.64
N VAL A 173 -11.67 -25.65 -4.44
CA VAL A 173 -11.39 -26.96 -3.85
C VAL A 173 -12.71 -27.62 -3.50
N GLN A 174 -12.85 -28.88 -3.92
CA GLN A 174 -14.00 -29.70 -3.54
C GLN A 174 -13.68 -30.46 -2.26
N GLU A 175 -14.69 -30.70 -1.44
CA GLU A 175 -14.60 -31.47 -0.21
C GLU A 175 -14.04 -32.87 -0.47
N GLY A 176 -13.13 -33.32 0.39
CA GLY A 176 -12.37 -34.56 0.25
C GLY A 176 -11.33 -34.55 -0.87
N LYS A 177 -11.09 -33.42 -1.55
CA LYS A 177 -10.08 -33.29 -2.61
C LYS A 177 -8.95 -32.37 -2.20
N THR A 178 -7.80 -32.62 -2.83
CA THR A 178 -6.61 -31.79 -2.76
C THR A 178 -6.43 -31.03 -4.07
N GLU A 179 -6.16 -29.73 -3.98
CA GLU A 179 -5.84 -28.89 -5.14
C GLU A 179 -4.58 -28.07 -4.90
N TRP A 180 -3.86 -27.77 -5.98
CA TRP A 180 -2.62 -26.95 -5.98
C TRP A 180 -2.59 -25.94 -7.12
N ARG A 181 -3.67 -25.91 -7.92
CA ARG A 181 -3.81 -25.06 -9.08
C ARG A 181 -4.73 -23.90 -8.72
N ALA A 182 -4.30 -22.69 -9.02
CA ALA A 182 -5.08 -21.49 -8.80
C ALA A 182 -5.06 -20.63 -10.06
N VAL A 183 -6.06 -19.76 -10.22
CA VAL A 183 -6.17 -18.85 -11.36
C VAL A 183 -6.09 -17.40 -10.92
N ASP A 184 -5.49 -16.54 -11.73
CA ASP A 184 -5.50 -15.09 -11.49
C ASP A 184 -6.79 -14.43 -12.04
N ALA A 185 -6.85 -13.11 -11.97
CA ALA A 185 -7.98 -12.32 -12.48
C ALA A 185 -8.16 -12.41 -14.01
N GLN A 186 -7.15 -12.88 -14.75
CA GLN A 186 -7.16 -13.08 -16.19
C GLN A 186 -7.39 -14.56 -16.57
N ASN A 187 -7.79 -15.40 -15.61
CA ASN A 187 -7.95 -16.85 -15.76
C ASN A 187 -6.67 -17.58 -16.19
N ARG A 188 -5.48 -17.02 -15.93
CA ARG A 188 -4.21 -17.72 -16.15
C ARG A 188 -3.98 -18.69 -15.00
N LEU A 189 -3.62 -19.92 -15.34
CA LEU A 189 -3.36 -20.99 -14.39
C LEU A 189 -1.96 -20.87 -13.78
N TYR A 190 -1.87 -20.99 -12.45
CA TYR A 190 -0.66 -21.04 -11.67
C TYR A 190 -0.63 -22.30 -10.81
N GLU A 191 0.52 -22.98 -10.80
CA GLU A 191 0.77 -24.09 -9.87
C GLU A 191 1.50 -23.58 -8.63
N LEU A 192 0.91 -23.83 -7.47
CA LEU A 192 1.43 -23.36 -6.19
C LEU A 192 2.46 -24.32 -5.60
N PRO A 193 3.41 -23.82 -4.79
CA PRO A 193 4.35 -24.65 -4.03
C PRO A 193 3.72 -25.28 -2.77
N MET A 194 2.40 -25.38 -2.74
CA MET A 194 1.61 -25.96 -1.67
C MET A 194 0.30 -26.54 -2.23
N THR A 195 -0.23 -27.55 -1.55
CA THR A 195 -1.52 -28.14 -1.83
C THR A 195 -2.47 -27.83 -0.68
N ILE A 196 -3.75 -27.64 -0.99
CA ILE A 196 -4.82 -27.43 -0.01
C ILE A 196 -5.79 -28.58 -0.18
N GLU A 197 -5.96 -29.36 0.89
CA GLU A 197 -7.01 -30.36 1.02
C GLU A 197 -8.17 -29.74 1.81
N LEU A 198 -9.39 -29.85 1.28
CA LEU A 198 -10.61 -29.43 1.95
C LEU A 198 -11.25 -30.64 2.63
N HIS A 199 -11.37 -30.61 3.96
CA HIS A 199 -12.02 -31.67 4.73
C HIS A 199 -13.52 -31.45 4.85
N ASP A 200 -13.91 -30.21 5.17
CA ASP A 200 -15.31 -29.84 5.40
C ASP A 200 -15.50 -28.34 5.14
N PHE A 201 -16.67 -27.98 4.62
CA PHE A 201 -17.13 -26.61 4.52
C PHE A 201 -18.46 -26.47 5.27
N SER A 202 -18.51 -25.54 6.22
CA SER A 202 -19.70 -25.30 7.03
C SER A 202 -20.08 -23.82 7.07
N ILE A 203 -21.38 -23.58 7.10
CA ILE A 203 -21.96 -22.26 7.28
C ILE A 203 -22.57 -22.20 8.69
N GLU A 204 -22.01 -21.36 9.55
CA GLU A 204 -22.64 -21.05 10.83
C GLU A 204 -23.67 -19.94 10.62
N TYR A 205 -24.89 -20.13 11.13
CA TYR A 205 -25.96 -19.12 11.08
C TYR A 205 -26.12 -18.41 12.43
N HIS A 206 -26.69 -17.20 12.41
CA HIS A 206 -27.13 -16.55 13.64
C HIS A 206 -28.37 -17.27 14.22
N ASP A 207 -28.50 -17.26 15.55
CA ASP A 207 -29.63 -17.87 16.24
C ASP A 207 -30.96 -17.32 15.70
N ASN A 208 -31.80 -18.22 15.17
CA ASN A 208 -33.10 -17.90 14.56
C ASN A 208 -33.05 -16.96 13.34
N SER A 209 -31.93 -16.90 12.61
CA SER A 209 -31.80 -16.14 11.36
C SER A 209 -31.32 -17.02 10.21
N THR A 210 -31.76 -16.72 9.00
CA THR A 210 -31.21 -17.30 7.77
C THR A 210 -29.94 -16.57 7.30
N GLU A 211 -29.50 -15.54 8.04
CA GLU A 211 -28.27 -14.83 7.76
C GLU A 211 -27.04 -15.62 8.27
N PRO A 212 -26.06 -15.91 7.39
CA PRO A 212 -24.85 -16.60 7.79
C PRO A 212 -24.01 -15.70 8.71
N ARG A 213 -23.63 -16.26 9.86
CA ARG A 213 -22.73 -15.67 10.86
C ARG A 213 -21.28 -15.86 10.48
N SER A 214 -20.90 -17.04 10.03
CA SER A 214 -19.53 -17.36 9.64
C SER A 214 -19.51 -18.45 8.58
N PHE A 215 -18.48 -18.42 7.74
CA PHE A 215 -18.18 -19.49 6.79
C PHE A 215 -16.84 -20.07 7.19
N ALA A 216 -16.79 -21.38 7.35
CA ALA A 216 -15.66 -22.11 7.90
C ALA A 216 -15.25 -23.24 6.96
N SER A 217 -13.96 -23.33 6.69
CA SER A 217 -13.38 -24.40 5.89
C SER A 217 -12.28 -25.09 6.68
N ASP A 218 -12.48 -26.35 7.07
CA ASP A 218 -11.43 -27.17 7.67
C ASP A 218 -10.50 -27.65 6.55
N VAL A 219 -9.24 -27.19 6.60
CA VAL A 219 -8.28 -27.47 5.55
C VAL A 219 -7.01 -28.06 6.11
N THR A 220 -6.36 -28.89 5.30
CA THR A 220 -4.96 -29.27 5.51
C THR A 220 -4.11 -28.73 4.36
N VAL A 221 -3.11 -27.92 4.71
CA VAL A 221 -2.17 -27.35 3.76
C VAL A 221 -0.86 -28.11 3.84
N HIS A 222 -0.43 -28.69 2.73
CA HIS A 222 0.88 -29.34 2.60
C HIS A 222 1.79 -28.48 1.73
N THR A 223 2.98 -28.18 2.22
CA THR A 223 3.99 -27.41 1.45
C THR A 223 5.05 -28.34 0.87
N LYS A 224 5.66 -27.95 -0.26
CA LYS A 224 6.81 -28.68 -0.83
C LYS A 224 8.00 -28.79 0.15
N GLY A 225 8.08 -27.89 1.14
CA GLY A 225 9.10 -27.91 2.19
C GLY A 225 8.83 -28.91 3.32
N GLY A 226 7.77 -29.72 3.24
CA GLY A 226 7.42 -30.73 4.25
C GLY A 226 6.58 -30.21 5.43
N LEU A 227 6.31 -28.91 5.51
CA LEU A 227 5.39 -28.37 6.50
C LEU A 227 3.95 -28.78 6.14
N THR A 228 3.25 -29.35 7.11
CA THR A 228 1.81 -29.68 7.04
C THR A 228 1.10 -28.94 8.15
N VAL A 229 0.07 -28.16 7.80
CA VAL A 229 -0.74 -27.39 8.76
C VAL A 229 -2.20 -27.73 8.53
N ARG A 230 -2.88 -28.21 9.58
CA ARG A 230 -4.34 -28.35 9.59
C ARG A 230 -4.93 -27.24 10.43
N ASP A 231 -5.83 -26.46 9.85
CA ASP A 231 -6.47 -25.33 10.51
C ASP A 231 -7.82 -25.02 9.85
N THR A 232 -8.65 -24.24 10.51
CA THR A 232 -9.94 -23.79 9.99
C THR A 232 -9.83 -22.35 9.48
N ILE A 233 -10.07 -22.16 8.18
CA ILE A 233 -10.15 -20.83 7.58
C ILE A 233 -11.55 -20.28 7.82
N LEU A 234 -11.64 -19.12 8.48
CA LEU A 234 -12.90 -18.43 8.73
C LEU A 234 -12.94 -17.10 7.97
N VAL A 235 -14.15 -16.57 7.73
CA VAL A 235 -14.29 -15.18 7.25
C VAL A 235 -13.57 -14.23 8.21
N ASN A 236 -12.68 -13.40 7.65
CA ASN A 236 -11.78 -12.48 8.36
C ASN A 236 -10.67 -13.11 9.23
N LYS A 237 -10.51 -14.44 9.26
CA LYS A 237 -9.35 -15.09 9.88
C LYS A 237 -8.63 -15.97 8.85
N PRO A 238 -7.76 -15.36 8.01
CA PRO A 238 -7.01 -16.10 7.00
C PRO A 238 -5.94 -17.00 7.63
N LEU A 239 -5.70 -18.13 6.98
CA LEU A 239 -4.57 -19.01 7.29
C LEU A 239 -3.31 -18.49 6.59
N ALA A 240 -2.24 -18.27 7.35
CA ALA A 240 -0.96 -17.81 6.81
C ALA A 240 0.07 -18.97 6.75
N VAL A 241 0.47 -19.38 5.54
CA VAL A 241 1.41 -20.49 5.33
C VAL A 241 2.38 -20.15 4.21
N ASN A 242 3.69 -20.30 4.47
CA ASN A 242 4.76 -20.15 3.47
C ASN A 242 4.69 -18.84 2.64
N GLY A 243 4.40 -17.71 3.30
CA GLY A 243 4.26 -16.39 2.66
C GLY A 243 2.88 -16.11 2.03
N TRP A 244 2.00 -17.10 1.96
CA TRP A 244 0.63 -16.95 1.47
C TRP A 244 -0.33 -16.70 2.61
N LYS A 245 -1.32 -15.83 2.37
CA LYS A 245 -2.53 -15.71 3.18
C LYS A 245 -3.70 -16.29 2.39
N ILE A 246 -4.37 -17.26 2.98
CA ILE A 246 -5.49 -17.99 2.37
C ILE A 246 -6.77 -17.50 3.03
N TYR A 247 -7.63 -16.87 2.25
CA TYR A 247 -8.91 -16.32 2.69
C TYR A 247 -10.05 -17.19 2.18
N GLN A 248 -11.07 -17.40 3.02
CA GLN A 248 -12.36 -17.86 2.53
C GLN A 248 -12.97 -16.76 1.67
N TYR A 249 -13.14 -17.02 0.38
CA TYR A 249 -13.61 -16.02 -0.59
C TYR A 249 -15.07 -16.24 -0.99
N SER A 250 -15.42 -17.48 -1.34
CA SER A 250 -16.77 -17.82 -1.82
C SER A 250 -17.01 -19.33 -1.70
N TYR A 251 -18.18 -19.78 -2.10
CA TYR A 251 -18.64 -21.17 -2.09
C TYR A 251 -19.72 -21.33 -3.17
N ASP A 252 -20.28 -22.53 -3.34
CA ASP A 252 -21.45 -22.70 -4.20
C ASP A 252 -22.72 -22.15 -3.54
N GLU A 253 -23.05 -20.90 -3.86
CA GLU A 253 -24.23 -20.19 -3.34
C GLU A 253 -25.55 -20.88 -3.69
N THR A 254 -25.60 -21.69 -4.76
CA THR A 254 -26.83 -22.39 -5.15
C THR A 254 -27.15 -23.57 -4.23
N MET A 255 -26.10 -24.17 -3.64
CA MET A 255 -26.20 -25.31 -2.72
C MET A 255 -26.24 -24.89 -1.25
N GLY A 256 -25.85 -23.65 -0.93
CA GLY A 256 -25.89 -23.15 0.44
C GLY A 256 -25.07 -24.03 1.39
N ASN A 257 -25.71 -24.52 2.46
CA ASN A 257 -25.06 -25.37 3.47
C ASN A 257 -24.71 -26.78 2.96
N GLU A 258 -25.21 -27.19 1.79
CA GLU A 258 -24.84 -28.44 1.12
C GLU A 258 -23.72 -28.24 0.10
N SER A 259 -23.09 -27.06 0.08
CA SER A 259 -21.97 -26.80 -0.81
C SER A 259 -20.79 -27.69 -0.45
N ASN A 260 -20.35 -28.49 -1.42
CA ASN A 260 -19.13 -29.29 -1.31
C ASN A 260 -17.92 -28.59 -1.92
N ILE A 261 -17.98 -27.27 -2.15
CA ILE A 261 -16.92 -26.49 -2.78
C ILE A 261 -16.61 -25.26 -1.94
N SER A 262 -15.33 -25.06 -1.65
CA SER A 262 -14.82 -23.78 -1.16
C SER A 262 -13.97 -23.08 -2.22
N VAL A 263 -14.18 -21.78 -2.34
CA VAL A 263 -13.35 -20.89 -3.14
C VAL A 263 -12.44 -20.12 -2.19
N PHE A 264 -11.14 -20.34 -2.32
CA PHE A 264 -10.11 -19.64 -1.57
C PHE A 264 -9.49 -18.52 -2.40
N GLU A 265 -9.27 -17.38 -1.77
CA GLU A 265 -8.40 -16.33 -2.30
C GLU A 265 -7.03 -16.42 -1.63
N LEU A 266 -6.00 -16.71 -2.43
CA LEU A 266 -4.62 -16.79 -2.00
C LEU A 266 -3.90 -15.49 -2.34
N VAL A 267 -3.40 -14.81 -1.31
CA VAL A 267 -2.67 -13.55 -1.44
C VAL A 267 -1.24 -13.73 -0.96
N HIS A 268 -0.28 -13.41 -1.83
CA HIS A 268 1.14 -13.36 -1.48
C HIS A 268 1.69 -11.97 -1.77
N ASP A 269 2.14 -11.28 -0.72
CA ASP A 269 2.70 -9.94 -0.80
C ASP A 269 4.03 -9.89 0.01
N PRO A 270 5.19 -9.93 -0.68
CA PRO A 270 6.50 -9.84 -0.04
C PRO A 270 6.76 -8.50 0.66
N TRP A 271 6.05 -7.44 0.26
CA TRP A 271 6.31 -6.07 0.68
C TRP A 271 5.44 -5.65 1.87
N LEU A 272 4.35 -6.38 2.13
CA LEU A 272 3.41 -6.11 3.22
C LEU A 272 4.07 -5.93 4.59
N PRO A 273 5.09 -6.71 5.00
CA PRO A 273 5.78 -6.47 6.27
C PRO A 273 6.39 -5.07 6.38
N TYR A 274 6.93 -4.52 5.28
CA TYR A 274 7.52 -3.18 5.28
C TYR A 274 6.46 -2.08 5.27
N VAL A 275 5.30 -2.32 4.64
CA VAL A 275 4.13 -1.44 4.76
C VAL A 275 3.69 -1.35 6.22
N TYR A 276 3.54 -2.49 6.90
CA TYR A 276 3.20 -2.52 8.32
C TYR A 276 4.27 -1.87 9.19
N LEU A 277 5.55 -2.08 8.90
CA LEU A 277 6.63 -1.38 9.59
C LEU A 277 6.43 0.15 9.49
N GLY A 278 6.16 0.68 8.30
CA GLY A 278 5.86 2.10 8.11
C GLY A 278 4.66 2.58 8.93
N ILE A 279 3.57 1.81 8.95
CA ILE A 279 2.36 2.12 9.74
C ILE A 279 2.65 2.14 11.25
N PHE A 280 3.36 1.12 11.76
CA PHE A 280 3.74 1.06 13.17
C PHE A 280 4.70 2.19 13.56
N MET A 281 5.59 2.60 12.67
CA MET A 281 6.43 3.77 12.87
C MET A 281 5.61 5.05 13.01
N MET A 282 4.60 5.26 12.15
CA MET A 282 3.68 6.41 12.29
C MET A 282 2.89 6.35 13.60
N LEU A 283 2.41 5.18 14.00
CA LEU A 283 1.70 5.03 15.28
C LEU A 283 2.60 5.36 16.47
N ALA A 284 3.83 4.85 16.47
CA ALA A 284 4.82 5.16 17.50
C ALA A 284 5.19 6.65 17.50
N GLY A 285 5.33 7.26 16.31
CA GLY A 285 5.55 8.69 16.14
C GLY A 285 4.42 9.52 16.77
N ALA A 286 3.17 9.22 16.46
CA ALA A 286 2.00 9.87 17.04
C ALA A 286 1.96 9.71 18.58
N ILE A 287 2.11 8.48 19.10
CA ILE A 287 2.13 8.21 20.55
C ILE A 287 3.25 9.01 21.23
N SER A 288 4.44 9.04 20.63
CA SER A 288 5.58 9.78 21.19
C SER A 288 5.34 11.30 21.24
N MET A 289 4.55 11.87 20.32
CA MET A 289 4.14 13.28 20.38
C MET A 289 3.21 13.55 21.57
N PHE A 290 2.26 12.65 21.86
CA PHE A 290 1.35 12.79 23.01
C PHE A 290 2.08 12.68 24.34
N ILE A 291 3.06 11.76 24.46
CA ILE A 291 3.83 11.57 25.68
C ILE A 291 4.75 12.77 25.94
N ARG A 292 5.36 13.34 24.88
CA ARG A 292 6.27 14.50 24.94
C ARG A 292 5.54 15.84 24.94
N ASN A 293 4.39 15.95 25.61
CA ASN A 293 3.63 17.19 25.67
C ASN A 293 4.52 18.34 26.21
N PRO A 294 4.76 19.42 25.44
CA PRO A 294 5.63 20.53 25.83
C PRO A 294 5.16 21.24 27.10
N SER A 295 3.88 21.12 27.48
CA SER A 295 3.39 21.67 28.75
C SER A 295 4.07 21.01 29.96
N LYS A 296 4.34 19.70 29.92
CA LYS A 296 5.01 18.97 31.02
C LYS A 296 6.51 19.28 31.10
N GLU A 297 7.14 19.60 29.98
CA GLU A 297 8.56 19.92 29.91
C GLU A 297 8.86 21.34 30.41
N ASN A 298 7.97 22.31 30.12
CA ASN A 298 8.06 23.66 30.68
C ASN A 298 7.81 23.69 32.20
N THR A 299 6.86 22.91 32.73
CA THR A 299 6.64 22.82 34.18
C THR A 299 7.85 22.16 34.90
N ARG A 300 8.47 21.14 34.29
CA ARG A 300 9.69 20.50 34.83
C ARG A 300 10.93 21.39 34.78
N ARG A 301 11.04 22.29 33.80
CA ARG A 301 12.14 23.27 33.73
C ARG A 301 11.97 24.40 34.74
N ASN A 302 10.75 24.90 34.92
CA ASN A 302 10.51 25.98 35.87
C ASN A 302 10.56 25.50 37.34
N GLY A 303 10.08 24.30 37.66
CA GLY A 303 10.18 23.73 39.02
C GLY A 303 11.57 23.22 39.44
N LYS A 304 12.62 23.46 38.63
CA LYS A 304 14.03 23.22 38.98
C LYS A 304 14.82 24.52 39.20
N LEU A 305 14.17 25.67 39.01
CA LEU A 305 14.75 27.01 39.19
C LEU A 305 14.31 27.66 40.51
N ASP A 306 13.51 26.96 41.31
CA ASP A 306 13.12 27.30 42.69
C ASP A 306 13.80 26.32 43.66
#